data_AF-A0A699WZM6-F1
#
_entry.id   AF-A0A699WZM6-F1
#
_cell.length_a   1.000
_cell.length_b   1.000
_cell.length_c   1.000
_cell.angle_alpha   90.00
_cell.angle_beta   90.00
_cell.angle_gamma   90.00
#
_symmetry.space_group_name_H-M   'P 1'
#
loop_
_entity.id
_entity.type
_entity.pdbx_description
1 polymer ?
#
loop_
_entity_poly.entity_id
_entity_poly.type
_entity_poly.pdbx_seq_one_letter_code
_entity_poly.pdbx_strand_id
1 'polypeptide(L)' 'MEPKNVKEAMTDPGWIDSMQEELLRFKRLDVWVLVPAPDNISPLTLKWLFK' A
#
# COMPACT_ATOMS: atom_id res chain seq x y z
N MET A 1 -1.69 -8.36 -16.41
CA MET A 1 -3.14 -8.46 -16.15
C MET A 1 -3.38 -7.70 -14.86
N GLU A 2 -4.44 -6.90 -14.77
CA GLU A 2 -4.75 -6.16 -13.54
C GLU A 2 -5.48 -7.10 -12.55
N PRO A 3 -5.02 -7.20 -11.29
CA PRO A 3 -5.59 -8.06 -10.28
C PRO A 3 -6.91 -7.45 -9.82
N LYS A 4 -7.93 -8.29 -9.68
CA LYS A 4 -9.26 -7.81 -9.30
C LYS A 4 -9.42 -7.63 -7.80
N ASN A 5 -8.49 -8.17 -7.02
CA ASN A 5 -8.48 -8.09 -5.57
C ASN A 5 -7.07 -8.11 -5.00
N VAL A 6 -6.94 -7.70 -3.73
CA VAL A 6 -5.66 -7.61 -3.02
C VAL A 6 -4.97 -8.97 -2.93
N LYS A 7 -5.72 -10.07 -2.76
CA LYS A 7 -5.10 -11.40 -2.62
C LYS A 7 -4.40 -11.83 -3.91
N GLU A 8 -5.01 -11.60 -5.07
CA GLU A 8 -4.41 -11.84 -6.37
C GLU A 8 -3.17 -10.96 -6.58
N ALA A 9 -3.28 -9.66 -6.27
CA ALA A 9 -2.17 -8.72 -6.38
C ALA A 9 -0.97 -9.12 -5.51
N MET A 10 -1.23 -9.64 -4.30
CA MET A 10 -0.20 -10.11 -3.36
C MET A 10 0.45 -11.44 -3.77
N THR A 11 -0.09 -12.14 -4.77
CA THR A 11 0.51 -13.37 -5.31
C THR A 11 1.19 -13.17 -6.66
N ASP A 12 0.94 -12.04 -7.31
CA ASP A 12 1.55 -11.69 -8.60
C ASP A 12 2.90 -10.98 -8.36
N PRO A 13 4.03 -11.58 -8.79
CA PRO A 13 5.35 -10.99 -8.60
C PRO A 13 5.51 -9.61 -9.25
N GLY A 14 4.92 -9.39 -10.43
CA GLY A 14 5.02 -8.11 -11.12
C GLY A 14 4.30 -6.98 -10.38
N TRP A 15 3.20 -7.31 -9.70
CA TRP A 15 2.49 -6.35 -8.84
C TRP A 15 3.23 -6.06 -7.54
N ILE A 16 3.80 -7.09 -6.91
CA ILE A 16 4.65 -6.92 -5.73
C ILE A 16 5.82 -5.99 -6.06
N ASP A 17 6.55 -6.28 -7.13
CA ASP A 17 7.71 -5.49 -7.54
C ASP A 17 7.32 -4.04 -7.85
N SER A 18 6.20 -3.85 -8.56
CA SER A 18 5.68 -2.50 -8.88
C SER A 18 5.32 -1.70 -7.63
N MET A 19 4.62 -2.32 -6.66
CA MET A 19 4.27 -1.68 -5.38
C MET A 19 5.52 -1.37 -4.54
N GLN A 20 6.53 -2.23 -4.56
CA GLN A 20 7.80 -1.98 -3.87
C GLN A 20 8.58 -0.82 -4.49
N GLU A 21 8.64 -0.72 -5.82
CA GLU A 21 9.26 0.44 -6.49
C GLU A 21 8.55 1.74 -6.15
N GLU A 22 7.22 1.75 -6.14
CA GLU A 22 6.43 2.93 -5.81
C GLU A 22 6.64 3.35 -4.34
N LEU A 23 6.60 2.40 -3.40
CA LEU A 23 6.96 2.65 -2.00
C LEU A 23 8.37 3.19 -1.84
N LEU A 24 9.33 2.69 -2.61
CA LEU A 24 10.70 3.19 -2.60
C LEU A 24 10.79 4.62 -3.11
N ARG A 25 10.02 4.99 -4.14
CA ARG A 25 9.92 6.38 -4.62
C ARG A 25 9.34 7.30 -3.55
N PHE A 26 8.28 6.87 -2.85
CA PHE A 26 7.73 7.66 -1.74
C PHE A 26 8.74 7.90 -0.62
N LYS A 27 9.52 6.88 -0.25
CA LYS A 27 10.61 7.03 0.72
C LYS A 27 11.71 7.97 0.23
N ARG A 28 12.09 7.90 -1.04
CA ARG A 28 13.13 8.78 -1.62
C ARG A 28 12.67 10.23 -1.72
N LEU A 29 11.39 10.47 -1.95
CA LEU A 29 10.80 11.80 -2.05
C LEU A 29 10.42 12.38 -0.67
N ASP A 30 10.57 11.60 0.40
CA ASP A 30 10.19 11.95 1.78
C ASP A 30 8.76 12.50 1.91
N VAL A 31 7.87 12.04 1.02
CA VAL A 31 6.49 12.54 0.95
C VAL A 31 5.60 11.91 2.03
N TRP A 32 6.02 10.78 2.61
CA TRP A 32 5.23 10.00 3.56
C TRP A 32 6.09 9.62 4.77
N VAL A 33 5.63 9.98 5.96
CA VAL A 33 6.23 9.56 7.24
C VAL A 33 5.36 8.46 7.84
N LEU A 34 5.98 7.32 8.16
CA LEU A 34 5.31 6.26 8.90
C LEU A 34 5.15 6.72 10.35
N VAL A 35 3.93 7.06 10.76
CA VAL A 35 3.61 7.38 12.15
C VAL A 35 3.04 6.15 12.87
N PRO A 36 3.46 5.89 14.11
CA PRO A 36 2.86 4.81 14.90
C PRO A 36 1.36 5.10 15.09
N ALA A 37 0.55 4.05 15.04
CA ALA A 37 -0.87 4.17 15.32
C ALA A 37 -1.06 4.66 16.77
N PRO A 38 -1.89 5.68 17.02
CA PRO A 38 -2.19 6.11 18.38
C PRO A 38 -2.91 5.00 19.13
N ASP A 39 -2.53 4.75 20.38
CA ASP A 39 -3.00 3.59 21.18
C ASP A 39 -4.53 3.50 21.34
N ASN A 40 -5.25 4.62 21.14
CA ASN A 40 -6.70 4.72 21.28
C ASN A 40 -7.43 5.08 19.97
N ILE A 41 -6.75 5.08 18.83
CA ILE A 41 -7.36 5.37 17.53
C ILE A 41 -7.25 4.11 16.69
N SER A 42 -8.38 3.49 16.39
CA SER A 42 -8.43 2.47 15.34
C SER A 42 -7.88 3.10 14.07
N PRO A 43 -6.82 2.55 13.44
CA PRO A 43 -6.35 3.04 12.16
C PRO A 43 -7.55 3.18 11.26
N LEU A 44 -7.79 4.39 10.74
CA LEU A 44 -8.93 4.68 9.89
C LEU A 44 -8.90 3.58 8.83
N THR A 45 -9.90 2.70 8.84
CA THR A 45 -9.96 1.57 7.90
C THR A 45 -10.29 2.20 6.56
N LEU A 46 -9.25 2.70 5.87
CA LEU A 46 -9.31 3.13 4.50
C LEU A 46 -9.67 1.87 3.72
N LYS A 47 -10.98 1.64 3.58
CA LYS A 47 -11.50 0.74 2.56
C LYS A 47 -11.11 1.38 1.26
N TRP A 48 -10.02 0.89 0.68
CA TRP A 48 -9.66 1.15 -0.70
C TRP A 48 -10.85 0.69 -1.55
N LEU A 49 -11.69 1.64 -1.94
CA LEU A 49 -12.71 1.43 -2.96
C LEU A 49 -11.99 1.56 -4.28
N PHE A 50 -11.58 0.42 -4.82
CA PHE A 50 -11.17 0.32 -6.22
C PHE A 50 -12.44 0.41 -7.06
N LYS A 51 -12.52 1.37 -7.98
CA LYS A 51 -13.61 1.49 -8.96
C LYS A 51 -13.15 0.94 -10.30
#